data_AF-A0A958ZR21-F1
#
_entry.id   AF-A0A958ZR21-F1
#
_cell.length_a   1.000
_cell.length_b   1.000
_cell.length_c   1.000
_cell.angle_alpha   90.00
_cell.angle_beta   90.00
_cell.angle_gamma   90.00
#
_symmetry.space_group_name_H-M   'P 1'
#
loop_
_entity.id
_entity.type
_entity.pdbx_description
1 polymer ?
#
loop_
_entity_poly.entity_id
_entity_poly.type
_entity_poly.pdbx_seq_one_letter_code
_entity_poly.pdbx_strand_id
1 'polypeptide(L)' 'MKFVPSPIPVHYKLMYSATANKSGRMQYHKVLPGRSKTRIGRNDFIEAYNTSQIIAINLLQDKQNPLLFQFEFFV' A
#
# COMPACT_ATOMS: atom_id res chain seq x y z
N MET A 1 18.87 15.78 -2.75
CA MET A 1 17.61 16.56 -2.77
C MET A 1 17.07 16.62 -1.34
N LYS A 2 16.78 17.82 -0.81
CA LYS A 2 16.05 17.94 0.46
C LYS A 2 14.56 17.69 0.16
N PHE A 3 13.96 16.70 0.81
CA PHE A 3 12.53 16.42 0.70
C PHE A 3 11.75 17.61 1.25
N VAL A 4 10.91 18.24 0.42
CA VAL A 4 9.95 19.27 0.85
C VAL A 4 8.59 18.60 0.87
N PRO A 5 7.98 18.37 2.05
CA PRO A 5 6.66 17.75 2.11
C PRO A 5 5.62 18.67 1.46
N SER A 6 4.60 18.05 0.84
CA SER A 6 3.41 18.78 0.41
C SER A 6 2.78 19.47 1.62
N PRO A 7 2.46 20.77 1.55
CA PRO A 7 1.77 21.48 2.63
C PRO A 7 0.30 21.05 2.77
N ILE A 8 -0.23 20.30 1.79
CA ILE A 8 -1.62 19.84 1.78
C ILE A 8 -1.65 18.34 2.13
N PRO A 9 -2.36 17.93 3.20
CA PRO A 9 -2.55 16.53 3.54
C PRO A 9 -3.41 15.83 2.48
N VAL A 10 -2.91 14.70 1.96
CA VAL A 10 -3.63 13.87 1.01
C VAL A 10 -4.77 13.17 1.73
N HIS A 11 -6.00 13.51 1.37
CA HIS A 11 -7.19 12.86 1.89
C HIS A 11 -7.45 11.61 1.05
N TYR A 12 -7.47 10.45 1.70
CA TYR A 12 -7.81 9.18 1.08
C TYR A 12 -8.90 8.48 1.92
N LYS A 13 -9.72 7.68 1.25
CA LYS A 13 -10.74 6.86 1.88
C LYS A 13 -10.16 5.54 2.36
N LEU A 14 -9.31 4.92 1.54
CA LEU A 14 -8.75 3.59 1.80
C LEU A 14 -7.29 3.52 1.36
N MET A 15 -6.48 2.80 2.14
CA MET A 15 -5.14 2.40 1.74
C MET A 15 -5.11 0.89 1.59
N TYR A 16 -4.54 0.43 0.49
CA TYR A 16 -4.27 -0.97 0.22
C TYR A 16 -2.77 -1.22 0.28
N SER A 17 -2.36 -2.33 0.89
CA SER A 17 -0.94 -2.64 1.14
C SER A 17 -0.62 -4.06 0.70
N ALA A 18 0.40 -4.20 -0.14
CA ALA A 18 0.98 -5.47 -0.56
C ALA A 18 2.40 -5.58 0.00
N THR A 19 2.56 -6.36 1.07
CA THR A 19 3.81 -6.52 1.80
C THR A 19 4.20 -7.98 1.93
N ALA A 20 5.48 -8.30 1.82
CA ALA A 20 5.97 -9.66 2.04
C ALA A 20 6.09 -9.93 3.55
N ASN A 21 5.81 -11.16 3.97
CA ASN A 21 6.13 -11.62 5.32
C ASN A 21 7.59 -12.09 5.42
N LYS A 22 8.00 -12.54 6.62
CA LYS A 22 9.35 -13.09 6.86
C LYS A 22 9.71 -14.28 5.95
N SER A 23 8.73 -14.99 5.40
CA SER A 23 8.98 -16.10 4.46
C SER A 23 8.93 -15.68 2.98
N GLY A 24 8.84 -14.37 2.70
CA GLY A 24 8.77 -13.83 1.34
C GLY A 24 7.40 -13.94 0.66
N ARG A 25 6.38 -14.46 1.35
CA ARG A 25 5.02 -14.55 0.80
C ARG A 25 4.31 -13.21 0.91
N MET A 26 3.74 -12.76 -0.21
CA MET A 26 2.96 -11.52 -0.25
C MET A 26 1.69 -11.63 0.59
N GLN A 27 1.42 -10.59 1.37
CA GLN A 27 0.22 -10.40 2.17
C GLN A 27 -0.45 -9.11 1.76
N TYR A 28 -1.77 -9.19 1.59
CA TYR A 28 -2.60 -8.09 1.12
C TYR A 28 -3.50 -7.59 2.24
N HIS A 29 -3.59 -6.28 2.36
CA HIS A 29 -4.37 -5.64 3.41
C HIS A 29 -5.13 -4.44 2.86
N LYS A 30 -6.25 -4.16 3.53
CA LYS A 30 -7.05 -2.95 3.39
C LYS A 30 -7.04 -2.21 4.72
N VAL A 31 -6.84 -0.90 4.68
CA VAL A 31 -6.78 -0.03 5.84
C VAL A 31 -7.73 1.14 5.60
N LEU A 32 -8.70 1.28 6.50
CA LEU A 32 -9.53 2.49 6.58
C LEU A 32 -8.84 3.43 7.59
N PRO A 33 -8.62 4.71 7.24
CA PRO A 33 -8.08 5.70 8.18
C PRO A 33 -8.85 5.68 9.51
N GLY A 34 -8.12 5.64 10.63
CA GLY A 34 -8.72 5.59 11.96
C GLY A 34 -9.31 4.23 12.36
N ARG A 35 -9.22 3.18 11.52
CA ARG A 35 -9.57 1.80 11.89
C ARG A 35 -8.39 0.84 11.73
N SER A 36 -8.57 -0.37 12.24
CA SER A 36 -7.57 -1.44 12.18
C SER A 36 -7.37 -1.97 10.75
N LYS A 37 -6.14 -2.44 10.51
CA LYS A 37 -5.72 -3.11 9.27
C LYS A 37 -6.43 -4.45 9.14
N THR A 38 -7.13 -4.65 8.01
CA THR A 38 -7.85 -5.89 7.71
C THR A 38 -7.12 -6.66 6.61
N ARG A 39 -6.92 -7.97 6.80
CA ARG A 39 -6.33 -8.84 5.77
C ARG A 39 -7.36 -9.15 4.70
N ILE A 40 -6.96 -9.08 3.44
CA ILE A 40 -7.83 -9.36 2.27
C ILE A 40 -7.20 -10.39 1.34
N GLY A 41 -7.98 -10.88 0.38
CA GLY A 41 -7.49 -11.78 -0.66
C GLY A 41 -6.61 -11.06 -1.69
N ARG A 42 -5.81 -11.86 -2.43
CA ARG A 42 -5.04 -11.35 -3.58
C ARG A 42 -5.96 -10.79 -4.67
N ASN A 43 -7.07 -11.48 -4.94
CA ASN A 43 -8.01 -11.08 -5.99
C ASN A 43 -8.65 -9.73 -5.65
N ASP A 44 -9.13 -9.56 -4.41
CA ASP A 44 -9.68 -8.29 -3.93
C ASP A 44 -8.69 -7.13 -4.06
N PHE A 45 -7.40 -7.39 -3.79
CA PHE A 45 -6.35 -6.40 -3.94
C PHE A 45 -6.13 -6.03 -5.40
N ILE A 46 -6.06 -7.01 -6.31
CA ILE A 46 -5.89 -6.80 -7.75
C ILE A 46 -7.10 -6.05 -8.32
N GLU A 47 -8.31 -6.44 -7.94
CA GLU A 47 -9.54 -5.77 -8.35
C GLU A 47 -9.52 -4.31 -7.88
N ALA A 48 -9.20 -4.05 -6.61
CA ALA A 48 -9.08 -2.71 -6.09
C ALA A 48 -8.02 -1.89 -6.85
N TYR A 49 -6.84 -2.46 -7.13
CA TYR A 49 -5.79 -1.77 -7.88
C TYR A 49 -6.21 -1.42 -9.31
N ASN A 50 -6.92 -2.31 -9.98
CA ASN A 50 -7.32 -2.12 -11.38
C ASN A 50 -8.55 -1.21 -11.57
N THR A 51 -9.41 -1.10 -10.55
CA THR A 51 -10.73 -0.44 -10.68
C THR A 51 -10.85 0.84 -9.85
N SER A 52 -10.02 1.02 -8.82
CA SER A 52 -10.10 2.18 -7.94
C SER A 52 -9.45 3.41 -8.57
N GLN A 53 -9.92 4.60 -8.21
CA GLN A 53 -9.28 5.86 -8.54
C GLN A 53 -8.07 6.08 -7.61
N ILE A 54 -6.91 5.53 -7.99
CA ILE A 54 -5.68 5.65 -7.21
C ILE A 54 -5.19 7.11 -7.22
N ILE A 55 -5.06 7.70 -6.04
CA ILE A 55 -4.57 9.08 -5.87
C ILE A 55 -3.06 9.14 -5.60
N ALA A 56 -2.49 8.08 -5.03
CA ALA A 56 -1.06 7.98 -4.75
C ALA A 56 -0.61 6.53 -4.64
N ILE A 57 0.67 6.29 -4.93
CA ILE A 57 1.35 5.01 -4.72
C ILE A 57 2.63 5.27 -3.91
N ASN A 58 2.84 4.47 -2.88
CA ASN A 58 4.05 4.47 -2.07
C ASN A 58 4.80 3.14 -2.28
N LEU A 59 6.01 3.20 -2.81
CA LEU A 59 6.86 2.02 -2.95
C LEU A 59 7.54 1.72 -1.61
N LEU A 60 7.37 0.49 -1.13
CA LEU A 60 8.00 0.02 0.09
C LEU A 60 9.24 -0.77 -0.28
N GLN A 61 10.41 -0.20 -0.01
CA GLN A 61 11.67 -0.89 -0.23
C GLN A 61 12.06 -1.72 0.99
N ASP A 62 12.25 -3.02 0.81
CA ASP A 62 12.85 -3.87 1.83
C ASP A 62 14.37 -3.77 1.73
N LYS A 63 15.00 -3.27 2.79
CA LYS A 63 16.47 -3.12 2.86
C LYS A 63 17.20 -4.45 2.91
N GLN A 64 16.56 -5.50 3.42
CA GLN A 64 17.16 -6.82 3.56
C GLN A 64 16.96 -7.66 2.29
N ASN A 65 15.87 -7.44 1.57
CA ASN A 65 15.58 -8.16 0.34
C ASN A 65 15.14 -7.20 -0.79
N PRO A 66 16.11 -6.64 -1.55
CA PRO A 66 15.82 -5.62 -2.55
C PRO A 66 15.03 -6.15 -3.77
N LEU A 67 14.88 -7.48 -3.89
CA LEU A 67 14.11 -8.11 -4.96
C LEU A 67 12.60 -8.16 -4.65
N LEU A 68 12.18 -7.88 -3.42
CA LEU A 68 10.77 -7.86 -3.06
C LEU A 68 10.13 -6.54 -3.49
N PHE A 69 9.21 -6.63 -4.43
CA PHE A 69 8.39 -5.49 -4.84
C PHE A 69 7.19 -5.36 -3.91
N GLN A 70 7.26 -4.39 -2.99
CA GLN A 70 6.19 -4.08 -2.04
C GLN A 70 5.71 -2.66 -2.27
N PHE A 71 4.42 -2.43 -2.10
CA PHE A 71 3.87 -1.10 -2.28
C PHE A 71 2.52 -0.94 -1.58
N GLU A 72 2.14 0.31 -1.42
CA GLU A 72 0.85 0.74 -0.94
C GLU A 72 0.24 1.67 -1.97
N PHE A 73 -1.08 1.63 -2.11
CA PHE A 73 -1.80 2.60 -2.91
C PHE A 73 -2.98 3.17 -2.13
N PHE A 74 -3.26 4.43 -2.40
CA PHE A 74 -4.25 5.23 -1.71
C PHE A 74 -5.39 5.52 -2.69
N VAL A 75 -6.62 5.38 -2.20
CA VAL A 75 -7.88 5.60 -2.93
C VAL A 75 -8.75 6.53 -2.10
#